data_AF-A0A973QTC8-F1
#
_entry.id   AF-A0A973QTC8-F1
#
_cell.length_a   1.000
_cell.length_b   1.000
_cell.length_c   1.000
_cell.angle_alpha   90.00
_cell.angle_beta   90.00
_cell.angle_gamma   90.00
#
_symmetry.space_group_name_H-M   'P 1'
#
loop_
_entity.id
_entity.type
_entity.pdbx_description
1 polymer ?
#
loop_
_entity_poly.entity_id
_entity_poly.type
_entity_poly.pdbx_seq_one_letter_code
_entity_poly.pdbx_strand_id
1 'polypeptide(L)'
;DEKAIARLDAAAERGLGLPQYFRGTVLAGFSDCAGRADTVIADLEFVLAVRDQFPAGFLHSVHAALARAYACQGRTEEARAARERLGHAPGLSLVTEYSVSAEDGLRMTAPRLVETAPGVHVAQGYDIADFAFVLTDDGIVAIDAASHPRHVEAALRELRAVTRAPITHVILTHAHFDHIGGLEALAGPGTQVVAQAAFPDELALQAVSPPPFPALLPDGQDRRPHVVPDQLVQQPETLTVGGRRFTLLPVAGGETRDGLLVQLPDDGVVFVGDMCMPYLGAPFFAEGSAEGLFDALQTVQELRPRLLIHGHPPLTENFTVEALPGLLAALRDLHAVVADDIVAGRSLTDVLDRDHLPEVLRGHPAAILPYLVMREGFVQRVHDQRTGYWKADGDGVDPVGRAQWAAALDLLAGGRAEAFAAAGEELLTRGEPAVALRIVDGALLSHPADTPLAELRGRILHALVERHQLFSPFRFAYYAGLAGLTVSPAG
;
A
#
# COMPACT_ATOMS: atom_id res chain seq x y z
N ASP A 1 22.95 -10.57 27.36
CA ASP A 1 21.76 -10.90 28.15
C ASP A 1 21.48 -12.42 28.05
N GLU A 2 22.19 -13.23 28.85
CA GLU A 2 22.12 -14.70 28.79
C GLU A 2 20.74 -15.25 29.17
N LYS A 3 20.00 -14.53 30.02
CA LYS A 3 18.66 -14.91 30.46
C LYS A 3 17.64 -14.84 29.34
N ALA A 4 17.78 -13.89 28.42
CA ALA A 4 16.94 -13.78 27.23
C ALA A 4 17.20 -14.94 26.25
N ILE A 5 18.47 -15.30 26.03
CA ILE A 5 18.86 -16.43 25.18
C ILE A 5 18.32 -17.75 25.76
N ALA A 6 18.45 -17.98 27.06
CA ALA A 6 17.93 -19.18 27.71
C ALA A 6 16.39 -19.32 27.58
N ARG A 7 15.65 -18.20 27.53
CA ARG A 7 14.21 -18.22 27.27
C ARG A 7 13.89 -18.63 25.84
N LEU A 8 14.68 -18.15 24.86
CA LEU A 8 14.53 -18.56 23.46
C LEU A 8 14.82 -20.05 23.28
N ASP A 9 15.86 -20.57 23.95
CA ASP A 9 16.15 -22.01 23.95
C ASP A 9 15.01 -22.84 24.51
N ALA A 10 14.51 -22.47 25.69
CA ALA A 10 13.38 -23.17 26.30
C ALA A 10 12.10 -23.09 25.45
N ALA A 11 11.89 -22.01 24.70
CA ALA A 11 10.76 -21.89 23.78
C ALA A 11 10.91 -22.81 22.56
N ALA A 12 12.09 -22.87 21.96
CA ALA A 12 12.39 -23.72 20.81
C ALA A 12 12.39 -25.22 21.14
N GLU A 13 12.61 -25.59 22.41
CA GLU A 13 12.44 -26.97 22.89
C GLU A 13 10.96 -27.36 23.09
N ARG A 14 10.07 -26.38 23.32
CA ARG A 14 8.65 -26.62 23.65
C ARG A 14 7.72 -26.59 22.43
N GLY A 15 8.15 -26.02 21.31
CA GLY A 15 7.34 -25.90 20.11
C GLY A 15 8.18 -25.69 18.86
N LEU A 16 7.64 -26.13 17.72
CA LEU A 16 8.20 -25.90 16.39
C LEU A 16 7.52 -24.69 15.74
N GLY A 17 8.24 -23.96 14.90
CA GLY A 17 7.74 -22.81 14.14
C GLY A 17 8.37 -21.50 14.58
N LEU A 18 7.53 -20.57 15.08
CA LEU A 18 7.95 -19.23 15.52
C LEU A 18 9.12 -19.22 16.53
N PRO A 19 9.21 -20.14 17.51
CA PRO A 19 10.34 -20.16 18.43
C PRO A 19 11.71 -20.32 17.73
N GLN A 20 11.81 -21.19 16.72
CA GLN A 20 13.02 -21.40 15.91
C GLN A 20 13.32 -20.16 15.07
N TYR A 21 12.29 -19.56 14.46
CA TYR A 21 12.44 -18.30 13.73
C TYR A 21 13.07 -17.21 14.63
N PHE A 22 12.49 -16.96 15.81
CA PHE A 22 12.99 -15.94 16.72
C PHE A 22 14.38 -16.28 17.27
N ARG A 23 14.63 -17.54 17.67
CA ARG A 23 15.95 -17.94 18.16
C ARG A 23 17.02 -17.79 17.08
N GLY A 24 16.77 -18.31 15.88
CA GLY A 24 17.71 -18.23 14.76
C GLY A 24 18.03 -16.79 14.36
N THR A 25 17.01 -15.96 14.14
CA THR A 25 17.20 -14.55 13.74
C THR A 25 17.92 -13.72 14.81
N VAL A 26 17.57 -13.89 16.09
CA VAL A 26 18.23 -13.19 17.21
C VAL A 26 19.67 -13.63 17.37
N LEU A 27 19.95 -14.94 17.38
CA LEU A 27 21.31 -15.46 17.51
C LEU A 27 22.21 -14.99 16.35
N ALA A 28 21.68 -14.93 15.13
CA ALA A 28 22.40 -14.40 13.97
C ALA A 28 22.70 -12.89 14.04
N GLY A 29 22.02 -12.15 14.92
CA GLY A 29 22.23 -10.72 15.14
C GLY A 29 23.43 -10.42 16.05
N PHE A 30 23.90 -11.38 16.83
CA PHE A 30 25.08 -11.22 17.68
C PHE A 30 26.39 -11.38 16.89
N SER A 31 27.46 -10.77 17.40
CA SER A 31 28.82 -10.98 16.91
C SER A 31 29.17 -12.47 16.93
N ASP A 32 29.79 -12.95 15.84
CA ASP A 32 30.13 -14.36 15.62
C ASP A 32 28.95 -15.33 15.86
N CYS A 33 27.72 -14.88 15.60
CA CYS A 33 26.51 -15.66 15.80
C CYS A 33 26.38 -16.22 17.25
N ALA A 34 26.96 -15.50 18.23
CA ALA A 34 27.13 -15.93 19.62
C ALA A 34 27.81 -17.31 19.78
N GLY A 35 28.66 -17.73 18.83
CA GLY A 35 29.28 -19.06 18.80
C GLY A 35 28.31 -20.20 18.48
N ARG A 36 27.08 -19.89 18.01
CA ARG A 36 25.98 -20.84 17.79
C ARG A 36 25.48 -20.87 16.36
N ALA A 37 26.37 -20.67 15.39
CA ALA A 37 26.02 -20.64 13.97
C ALA A 37 25.29 -21.93 13.51
N ASP A 38 25.66 -23.11 14.01
CA ASP A 38 24.95 -24.37 13.71
C ASP A 38 23.49 -24.36 14.16
N THR A 39 23.20 -23.80 15.35
CA THR A 39 21.82 -23.66 15.84
C THR A 39 21.03 -22.73 14.93
N VAL A 40 21.62 -21.59 14.54
CA VAL A 40 20.99 -20.63 13.64
C VAL A 40 20.63 -21.29 12.31
N ILE A 41 21.58 -22.01 11.70
CA ILE A 41 21.37 -22.69 10.42
C ILE A 41 20.24 -23.72 10.54
N ALA A 42 20.30 -24.60 11.55
CA ALA A 42 19.28 -25.62 11.74
C ALA A 42 17.87 -25.04 11.96
N ASP A 43 17.76 -24.00 12.78
CA ASP A 43 16.48 -23.34 13.07
C ASP A 43 15.88 -22.70 11.81
N LEU A 44 16.71 -22.01 11.02
CA LEU A 44 16.24 -21.23 9.88
C LEU A 44 16.06 -22.08 8.61
N GLU A 45 16.84 -23.15 8.42
CA GLU A 45 16.57 -24.16 7.41
C GLU A 45 15.25 -24.90 7.70
N PHE A 46 14.94 -25.14 8.98
CA PHE A 46 13.62 -25.65 9.38
C PHE A 46 12.50 -24.68 8.98
N VAL A 47 12.65 -23.38 9.28
CA VAL A 47 11.68 -22.36 8.87
C VAL A 47 11.48 -22.36 7.35
N LEU A 48 12.54 -22.47 6.55
CA LEU A 48 12.43 -22.60 5.09
C LEU A 48 11.68 -23.86 4.65
N ALA A 49 11.88 -24.99 5.35
CA ALA A 49 11.21 -26.25 5.04
C ALA A 49 9.70 -26.23 5.31
N VAL A 50 9.25 -25.36 6.24
CA VAL A 50 7.83 -25.16 6.58
C VAL A 50 7.35 -23.75 6.26
N ARG A 51 7.95 -23.09 5.25
CA ARG A 51 7.73 -21.67 4.92
C ARG A 51 6.26 -21.30 4.68
N ASP A 52 5.45 -22.24 4.18
CA ASP A 52 4.01 -22.02 3.94
C ASP A 52 3.19 -21.82 5.24
N GLN A 53 3.82 -22.05 6.41
CA GLN A 53 3.23 -21.80 7.74
C GLN A 53 3.60 -20.41 8.30
N PHE A 54 4.38 -19.62 7.57
CA PHE A 54 4.84 -18.29 7.99
C PHE A 54 4.37 -17.22 7.00
N PRO A 55 4.18 -15.96 7.44
CA PRO A 55 4.02 -14.84 6.53
C PRO A 55 5.22 -14.76 5.59
N ALA A 56 5.01 -14.59 4.28
CA ALA A 56 6.09 -14.67 3.31
C ALA A 56 7.18 -13.64 3.59
N GLY A 57 6.80 -12.45 4.06
CA GLY A 57 7.74 -11.38 4.38
C GLY A 57 8.80 -11.75 5.42
N PHE A 58 8.55 -12.73 6.27
CA PHE A 58 9.54 -13.19 7.26
C PHE A 58 10.78 -13.79 6.59
N LEU A 59 10.65 -14.31 5.37
CA LEU A 59 11.73 -14.98 4.64
C LEU A 59 12.91 -14.06 4.32
N HIS A 60 12.72 -12.75 4.17
CA HIS A 60 13.83 -11.81 4.05
C HIS A 60 14.79 -11.89 5.25
N SER A 61 14.25 -11.84 6.47
CA SER A 61 15.04 -11.92 7.69
C SER A 61 15.68 -13.31 7.89
N VAL A 62 15.01 -14.38 7.44
CA VAL A 62 15.52 -15.76 7.45
C VAL A 62 16.76 -15.85 6.56
N HIS A 63 16.68 -15.37 5.31
CA HIS A 63 17.80 -15.36 4.38
C HIS A 63 18.94 -14.46 4.87
N ALA A 64 18.64 -13.31 5.50
CA ALA A 64 19.65 -12.42 6.09
C ALA A 64 20.41 -13.10 7.23
N ALA A 65 19.70 -13.78 8.11
CA ALA A 65 20.28 -14.49 9.24
C ALA A 65 21.06 -15.74 8.80
N LEU A 66 20.56 -16.50 7.82
CA LEU A 66 21.31 -17.61 7.21
C LEU A 66 22.59 -17.15 6.54
N ALA A 67 22.54 -16.06 5.77
CA ALA A 67 23.73 -15.48 5.14
C ALA A 67 24.83 -15.13 6.17
N ARG A 68 24.43 -14.58 7.34
CA ARG A 68 25.36 -14.31 8.45
C ARG A 68 25.89 -15.60 9.08
N ALA A 69 25.01 -16.57 9.35
CA ALA A 69 25.39 -17.83 9.99
C ALA A 69 26.34 -18.68 9.14
N TYR A 70 26.08 -18.79 7.83
CA TYR A 70 27.01 -19.42 6.91
C TYR A 70 28.36 -18.71 6.87
N ALA A 71 28.37 -17.38 6.90
CA ALA A 71 29.63 -16.62 6.97
C ALA A 71 30.40 -16.86 8.28
N CYS A 72 29.71 -16.94 9.44
CA CYS A 72 30.32 -17.31 10.73
C CYS A 72 31.05 -18.68 10.66
N GLN A 73 30.58 -19.61 9.81
CA GLN A 73 31.19 -20.93 9.60
C GLN A 73 32.19 -21.01 8.45
N GLY A 74 32.47 -19.91 7.75
CA GLY A 74 33.31 -19.93 6.55
C GLY A 74 32.64 -20.58 5.32
N ARG A 75 31.32 -20.84 5.36
CA ARG A 75 30.51 -21.40 4.27
C ARG A 75 30.16 -20.32 3.23
N THR A 76 31.17 -19.91 2.47
CA THR A 76 31.11 -18.72 1.61
C THR A 76 30.09 -18.83 0.47
N GLU A 77 29.96 -20.01 -0.13
CA GLU A 77 29.02 -20.25 -1.24
C GLU A 77 27.57 -20.19 -0.75
N GLU A 78 27.27 -20.85 0.36
CA GLU A 78 25.93 -20.80 0.96
C GLU A 78 25.58 -19.41 1.49
N ALA A 79 26.55 -18.69 2.06
CA ALA A 79 26.37 -17.30 2.45
C ALA A 79 26.02 -16.42 1.24
N ARG A 80 26.68 -16.61 0.10
CA ARG A 80 26.37 -15.89 -1.15
C ARG A 80 24.98 -16.23 -1.66
N ALA A 81 24.65 -17.52 -1.75
CA ALA A 81 23.35 -17.99 -2.21
C ALA A 81 22.21 -17.53 -1.29
N ALA A 82 22.45 -17.41 0.02
CA ALA A 82 21.48 -16.84 0.96
C ALA A 82 21.31 -15.32 0.75
N ARG A 83 22.39 -14.58 0.43
CA ARG A 83 22.32 -13.15 0.09
C ARG A 83 21.58 -12.88 -1.22
N GLU A 84 21.77 -13.73 -2.22
CA GLU A 84 21.05 -13.62 -3.49
C GLU A 84 19.54 -13.78 -3.29
N ARG A 85 19.11 -14.66 -2.38
CA ARG A 85 17.70 -14.83 -1.98
C ARG A 85 17.13 -13.72 -1.09
N LEU A 86 17.95 -12.75 -0.65
CA LEU A 86 17.41 -11.59 0.08
C LEU A 86 16.49 -10.77 -0.81
N GLY A 87 16.82 -10.66 -2.10
CA GLY A 87 16.06 -9.85 -3.03
C GLY A 87 16.22 -8.33 -2.84
N HIS A 88 17.06 -7.87 -1.92
CA HIS A 88 17.27 -6.43 -1.65
C HIS A 88 18.71 -6.12 -1.22
N ALA A 89 19.04 -4.82 -1.15
CA ALA A 89 20.36 -4.36 -0.73
C ALA A 89 20.72 -4.85 0.69
N PRO A 90 22.00 -5.21 0.94
CA PRO A 90 22.44 -5.60 2.28
C PRO A 90 22.34 -4.43 3.26
N GLY A 91 22.13 -4.73 4.54
CA GLY A 91 22.02 -3.71 5.59
C GLY A 91 20.60 -3.20 5.85
N LEU A 92 19.60 -3.70 5.11
CA LEU A 92 18.18 -3.55 5.42
C LEU A 92 17.68 -4.74 6.25
N SER A 93 16.83 -4.46 7.23
CA SER A 93 16.10 -5.43 8.04
C SER A 93 14.63 -5.44 7.62
N LEU A 94 14.32 -6.24 6.61
CA LEU A 94 12.97 -6.39 6.07
C LEU A 94 12.26 -7.65 6.60
N VAL A 95 10.97 -7.51 6.88
CA VAL A 95 10.00 -8.55 7.26
C VAL A 95 8.66 -8.36 6.51
N THR A 96 8.72 -7.76 5.32
CA THR A 96 7.55 -7.34 4.53
C THR A 96 7.31 -8.23 3.31
N GLU A 97 6.05 -8.33 2.88
CA GLU A 97 5.70 -8.94 1.58
C GLU A 97 5.78 -7.94 0.43
N TYR A 98 6.00 -6.65 0.72
CA TYR A 98 6.09 -5.62 -0.31
C TYR A 98 7.32 -5.85 -1.17
N SER A 99 7.10 -5.89 -2.49
CA SER A 99 8.17 -5.87 -3.47
C SER A 99 8.12 -4.58 -4.27
N VAL A 100 9.28 -4.05 -4.64
CA VAL A 100 9.43 -2.87 -5.49
C VAL A 100 10.48 -3.18 -6.53
N SER A 101 10.12 -3.17 -7.81
CA SER A 101 11.06 -3.34 -8.91
C SER A 101 10.83 -2.29 -9.99
N ALA A 102 11.86 -2.04 -10.80
CA ALA A 102 11.70 -1.14 -11.94
C ALA A 102 10.68 -1.69 -12.96
N GLU A 103 10.61 -3.01 -13.13
CA GLU A 103 9.67 -3.65 -14.05
C GLU A 103 8.23 -3.47 -13.55
N ASP A 104 7.92 -3.98 -12.36
CA ASP A 104 6.55 -4.12 -11.88
C ASP A 104 6.03 -2.92 -11.08
N GLY A 105 6.91 -2.02 -10.62
CA GLY A 105 6.56 -1.03 -9.61
C GLY A 105 6.41 -1.68 -8.23
N LEU A 106 5.49 -1.18 -7.42
CA LEU A 106 5.13 -1.77 -6.13
C LEU A 106 4.23 -3.00 -6.34
N ARG A 107 4.39 -4.02 -5.51
CA ARG A 107 3.37 -5.04 -5.24
C ARG A 107 3.30 -5.28 -3.74
N MET A 108 2.12 -5.57 -3.21
CA MET A 108 1.92 -5.70 -1.77
C MET A 108 1.92 -7.14 -1.26
N THR A 109 1.70 -8.11 -2.14
CA THR A 109 1.74 -9.55 -1.84
C THR A 109 2.14 -10.34 -3.08
N ALA A 110 2.42 -11.63 -2.92
CA ALA A 110 2.77 -12.50 -4.03
C ALA A 110 1.56 -12.81 -4.94
N PRO A 111 1.75 -12.91 -6.26
CA PRO A 111 0.68 -13.24 -7.21
C PRO A 111 0.01 -14.59 -6.90
N ARG A 112 -1.33 -14.61 -6.89
CA ARG A 112 -2.13 -15.84 -6.81
C ARG A 112 -3.54 -15.64 -7.36
N LEU A 113 -4.04 -16.62 -8.12
CA LEU A 113 -5.44 -16.64 -8.54
C LEU A 113 -6.28 -17.46 -7.53
N VAL A 114 -7.26 -16.81 -6.88
CA VAL A 114 -8.07 -17.42 -5.81
C VAL A 114 -9.54 -17.41 -6.19
N GLU A 115 -10.22 -18.56 -6.10
CA GLU A 115 -11.68 -18.62 -6.21
C GLU A 115 -12.31 -18.24 -4.86
N THR A 116 -12.90 -17.04 -4.76
CA THR A 116 -13.43 -16.49 -3.50
C THR A 116 -14.92 -16.79 -3.31
N ALA A 117 -15.64 -17.06 -4.39
CA ALA A 117 -17.00 -17.58 -4.45
C ALA A 117 -17.17 -18.43 -5.72
N PRO A 118 -18.22 -19.25 -5.86
CA PRO A 118 -18.39 -20.13 -7.02
C PRO A 118 -18.29 -19.40 -8.37
N GLY A 119 -17.23 -19.69 -9.14
CA GLY A 119 -16.94 -19.03 -10.42
C GLY A 119 -16.49 -17.57 -10.31
N VAL A 120 -16.09 -17.10 -9.13
CA VAL A 120 -15.51 -15.77 -8.91
C VAL A 120 -14.03 -15.94 -8.57
N HIS A 121 -13.16 -15.65 -9.54
CA HIS A 121 -11.72 -15.74 -9.38
C HIS A 121 -11.11 -14.34 -9.22
N VAL A 122 -10.42 -14.10 -8.11
CA VAL A 122 -9.70 -12.85 -7.84
C VAL A 122 -8.22 -13.08 -8.10
N ALA A 123 -7.64 -12.25 -8.96
CA ALA A 123 -6.22 -12.20 -9.24
C ALA A 123 -5.55 -11.29 -8.18
N GLN A 124 -4.98 -11.91 -7.15
CA GLN A 124 -4.40 -11.21 -6.02
C GLN A 124 -2.90 -10.97 -6.23
N GLY A 125 -2.41 -9.77 -5.98
CA GLY A 125 -0.96 -9.47 -5.95
C GLY A 125 -0.23 -9.59 -7.30
N TYR A 126 -0.94 -9.68 -8.43
CA TYR A 126 -0.32 -9.54 -9.77
C TYR A 126 0.07 -8.08 -10.07
N ASP A 127 -0.54 -7.14 -9.35
CA ASP A 127 -0.39 -5.68 -9.48
C ASP A 127 -0.47 -5.05 -8.07
N ILE A 128 -0.48 -3.72 -7.96
CA ILE A 128 -0.85 -3.05 -6.71
C ILE A 128 -2.33 -3.26 -6.38
N ALA A 129 -3.19 -3.25 -7.40
CA ALA A 129 -4.61 -3.54 -7.30
C ALA A 129 -4.93 -5.00 -7.66
N ASP A 130 -5.84 -5.59 -6.92
CA ASP A 130 -6.48 -6.85 -7.25
C ASP A 130 -7.62 -6.61 -8.26
N PHE A 131 -7.77 -7.54 -9.19
CA PHE A 131 -8.82 -7.54 -10.20
C PHE A 131 -9.45 -8.93 -10.29
N ALA A 132 -10.63 -9.06 -10.91
CA ALA A 132 -11.39 -10.30 -10.84
C ALA A 132 -11.96 -10.78 -12.18
N PHE A 133 -12.28 -12.06 -12.22
CA PHE A 133 -12.93 -12.75 -13.33
C PHE A 133 -14.14 -13.52 -12.81
N VAL A 134 -15.32 -13.16 -13.28
CA VAL A 134 -16.58 -13.85 -12.97
C VAL A 134 -16.99 -14.71 -14.16
N LEU A 135 -17.06 -16.02 -13.93
CA LEU A 135 -17.45 -17.02 -14.93
C LEU A 135 -18.97 -17.07 -15.06
N THR A 136 -19.44 -17.07 -16.31
CA THR A 136 -20.85 -17.16 -16.69
C THR A 136 -21.02 -18.15 -17.85
N ASP A 137 -22.26 -18.52 -18.19
CA ASP A 137 -22.52 -19.45 -19.30
C ASP A 137 -22.14 -18.88 -20.68
N ASP A 138 -22.16 -17.55 -20.86
CA ASP A 138 -21.89 -16.88 -22.13
C ASP A 138 -20.47 -16.31 -22.23
N GLY A 139 -19.67 -16.40 -21.18
CA GLY A 139 -18.32 -15.85 -21.15
C GLY A 139 -17.84 -15.43 -19.77
N ILE A 140 -16.77 -14.66 -19.76
CA ILE A 140 -16.15 -14.10 -18.56
C ILE A 140 -16.45 -12.60 -18.49
N VAL A 141 -16.85 -12.14 -17.30
CA VAL A 141 -16.91 -10.73 -16.95
C VAL A 141 -15.68 -10.40 -16.11
N ALA A 142 -14.78 -9.59 -16.64
CA ALA A 142 -13.65 -9.07 -15.87
C ALA A 142 -14.10 -7.83 -15.06
N ILE A 143 -13.57 -7.68 -13.85
CA ILE A 143 -13.77 -6.51 -13.00
C ILE A 143 -12.40 -5.92 -12.74
N ASP A 144 -12.18 -4.71 -13.23
CA ASP A 144 -10.88 -4.03 -13.33
C ASP A 144 -9.85 -4.74 -14.21
N ALA A 145 -8.73 -4.04 -14.46
CA ALA A 145 -7.75 -4.38 -15.49
C ALA A 145 -6.30 -4.12 -15.09
N ALA A 146 -5.96 -4.04 -13.80
CA ALA A 146 -4.59 -3.80 -13.30
C ALA A 146 -3.95 -2.49 -13.84
N SER A 147 -2.71 -2.20 -13.43
CA SER A 147 -1.93 -1.05 -13.91
C SER A 147 -1.21 -1.30 -15.23
N HIS A 148 -1.06 -2.56 -15.64
CA HIS A 148 -0.31 -2.92 -16.84
C HIS A 148 -0.84 -4.21 -17.51
N PRO A 149 -0.87 -4.29 -18.86
CA PRO A 149 -1.32 -5.46 -19.63
C PRO A 149 -0.65 -6.77 -19.20
N ARG A 150 0.67 -6.78 -19.05
CA ARG A 150 1.45 -7.96 -18.61
C ARG A 150 0.97 -8.56 -17.28
N HIS A 151 0.44 -7.75 -16.36
CA HIS A 151 -0.05 -8.22 -15.07
C HIS A 151 -1.40 -8.95 -15.24
N VAL A 152 -2.28 -8.40 -16.09
CA VAL A 152 -3.51 -9.07 -16.53
C VAL A 152 -3.19 -10.38 -17.25
N GLU A 153 -2.26 -10.36 -18.20
CA GLU A 153 -1.85 -11.54 -18.96
C GLU A 153 -1.29 -12.64 -18.06
N ALA A 154 -0.58 -12.28 -16.99
CA ALA A 154 -0.08 -13.22 -16.00
C ALA A 154 -1.22 -13.94 -15.28
N ALA A 155 -2.22 -13.21 -14.79
CA ALA A 155 -3.40 -13.81 -14.17
C ALA A 155 -4.23 -14.62 -15.17
N LEU A 156 -4.38 -14.14 -16.41
CA LEU A 156 -5.09 -14.85 -17.46
C LEU A 156 -4.42 -16.20 -17.77
N ARG A 157 -3.09 -16.30 -17.78
CA ARG A 157 -2.40 -17.59 -18.00
C ARG A 157 -2.83 -18.64 -16.99
N GLU A 158 -2.99 -18.27 -15.72
CA GLU A 158 -3.50 -19.18 -14.69
C GLU A 158 -5.00 -19.45 -14.84
N LEU A 159 -5.80 -18.42 -15.13
CA LEU A 159 -7.23 -18.57 -15.38
C LEU A 159 -7.52 -19.51 -16.57
N ARG A 160 -6.64 -19.56 -17.59
CA ARG A 160 -6.77 -20.47 -18.74
C ARG A 160 -6.60 -21.95 -18.39
N ALA A 161 -6.06 -22.28 -17.21
CA ALA A 161 -6.11 -23.63 -16.68
C ALA A 161 -7.51 -23.99 -16.14
N VAL A 162 -8.31 -23.00 -15.75
CA VAL A 162 -9.69 -23.15 -15.24
C VAL A 162 -10.72 -23.11 -16.36
N THR A 163 -10.60 -22.16 -17.29
CA THR A 163 -11.59 -21.95 -18.36
C THR A 163 -11.00 -21.39 -19.65
N ARG A 164 -11.62 -21.75 -20.79
CA ARG A 164 -11.30 -21.22 -22.12
C ARG A 164 -12.33 -20.23 -22.65
N ALA A 165 -13.33 -19.86 -21.84
CA ALA A 165 -14.37 -18.92 -22.25
C ALA A 165 -13.77 -17.53 -22.58
N PRO A 166 -14.31 -16.80 -23.58
CA PRO A 166 -13.82 -15.47 -23.93
C PRO A 166 -14.17 -14.44 -22.86
N ILE A 167 -13.38 -13.36 -22.76
CA ILE A 167 -13.78 -12.16 -22.02
C ILE A 167 -14.84 -11.44 -22.86
N THR A 168 -16.05 -11.30 -22.32
CA THR A 168 -17.18 -10.67 -23.02
C THR A 168 -17.46 -9.26 -22.49
N HIS A 169 -17.17 -9.03 -21.21
CA HIS A 169 -17.37 -7.75 -20.55
C HIS A 169 -16.16 -7.42 -19.68
N VAL A 170 -15.86 -6.13 -19.60
CA VAL A 170 -14.95 -5.56 -18.61
C VAL A 170 -15.72 -4.46 -17.88
N ILE A 171 -15.89 -4.60 -16.57
CA ILE A 171 -16.50 -3.57 -15.73
C ILE A 171 -15.35 -2.88 -14.99
N LEU A 172 -15.17 -1.58 -15.22
CA LEU A 172 -14.19 -0.77 -14.52
C LEU A 172 -14.87 -0.14 -13.30
N THR A 173 -14.29 -0.36 -12.12
CA THR A 173 -14.84 0.15 -10.87
C THR A 173 -14.64 1.65 -10.73
N HIS A 174 -13.53 2.20 -11.24
CA HIS A 174 -13.22 3.63 -11.27
C HIS A 174 -12.02 3.91 -12.19
N ALA A 175 -11.76 5.19 -12.50
CA ALA A 175 -10.80 5.60 -13.52
C ALA A 175 -9.32 5.62 -13.08
N HIS A 176 -8.91 4.96 -11.98
CA HIS A 176 -7.49 4.99 -11.55
C HIS A 176 -6.60 4.07 -12.37
N PHE A 177 -5.33 4.48 -12.54
CA PHE A 177 -4.37 3.87 -13.46
C PHE A 177 -4.18 2.36 -13.22
N ASP A 178 -4.26 1.91 -11.98
CA ASP A 178 -4.14 0.54 -11.51
C ASP A 178 -5.40 -0.30 -11.63
N HIS A 179 -6.51 0.30 -12.03
CA HIS A 179 -7.75 -0.39 -12.36
C HIS A 179 -8.02 -0.42 -13.87
N ILE A 180 -7.39 0.46 -14.65
CA ILE A 180 -7.67 0.62 -16.09
C ILE A 180 -6.45 0.38 -16.99
N GLY A 181 -5.25 0.34 -16.42
CA GLY A 181 -3.96 0.33 -17.10
C GLY A 181 -3.73 -0.84 -18.05
N GLY A 182 -4.24 -2.03 -17.70
CA GLY A 182 -4.12 -3.25 -18.51
C GLY A 182 -5.33 -3.57 -19.38
N LEU A 183 -6.25 -2.62 -19.61
CA LEU A 183 -7.49 -2.86 -20.36
C LEU A 183 -7.26 -3.51 -21.74
N GLU A 184 -6.19 -3.17 -22.45
CA GLU A 184 -5.88 -3.74 -23.77
C GLU A 184 -5.62 -5.27 -23.74
N ALA A 185 -5.27 -5.85 -22.59
CA ALA A 185 -5.14 -7.30 -22.44
C ALA A 185 -6.51 -8.00 -22.32
N LEU A 186 -7.57 -7.26 -21.99
CA LEU A 186 -8.93 -7.77 -21.80
C LEU A 186 -9.85 -7.43 -22.97
N ALA A 187 -9.73 -6.21 -23.51
CA ALA A 187 -10.60 -5.68 -24.54
C ALA A 187 -10.24 -6.25 -25.92
N GLY A 188 -11.16 -7.03 -26.49
CA GLY A 188 -11.08 -7.54 -27.85
C GLY A 188 -12.32 -7.21 -28.68
N PRO A 189 -12.39 -7.68 -29.94
CA PRO A 189 -13.57 -7.52 -30.78
C PRO A 189 -14.82 -8.09 -30.10
N GLY A 190 -15.80 -7.23 -29.83
CA GLY A 190 -17.06 -7.60 -29.20
C GLY A 190 -17.06 -7.62 -27.67
N THR A 191 -15.93 -7.33 -27.01
CA THR A 191 -15.90 -7.06 -25.58
C THR A 191 -16.62 -5.75 -25.29
N GLN A 192 -17.50 -5.72 -24.28
CA GLN A 192 -18.16 -4.50 -23.82
C GLN A 192 -17.44 -3.94 -22.59
N VAL A 193 -17.01 -2.69 -22.66
CA VAL A 193 -16.40 -1.97 -21.53
C VAL A 193 -17.49 -1.12 -20.85
N VAL A 194 -17.72 -1.39 -19.57
CA VAL A 194 -18.74 -0.72 -18.75
C VAL A 194 -18.04 0.07 -17.66
N ALA A 195 -18.45 1.33 -17.47
CA ALA A 195 -17.97 2.17 -16.38
C ALA A 195 -19.09 3.10 -15.90
N GLN A 196 -18.87 3.83 -14.82
CA GLN A 196 -19.82 4.81 -14.30
C GLN A 196 -19.85 6.10 -15.15
N ALA A 197 -20.95 6.85 -15.11
CA ALA A 197 -21.19 7.99 -16.02
C ALA A 197 -20.22 9.19 -15.91
N ALA A 198 -19.63 9.42 -14.74
CA ALA A 198 -18.59 10.40 -14.45
C ALA A 198 -17.16 9.90 -14.74
N PHE A 199 -16.97 8.65 -15.19
CA PHE A 199 -15.66 8.10 -15.55
C PHE A 199 -14.85 9.00 -16.52
N PRO A 200 -15.45 9.59 -17.58
CA PRO A 200 -14.71 10.50 -18.46
C PRO A 200 -14.20 11.77 -17.76
N ASP A 201 -14.94 12.27 -16.77
CA ASP A 201 -14.56 13.46 -16.00
C ASP A 201 -13.40 13.15 -15.05
N GLU A 202 -13.43 11.97 -14.41
CA GLU A 202 -12.35 11.51 -13.53
C GLU A 202 -11.06 11.23 -14.32
N LEU A 203 -11.18 10.60 -15.50
CA LEU A 203 -10.05 10.40 -16.41
C LEU A 203 -9.45 11.73 -16.88
N ALA A 204 -10.29 12.73 -17.16
CA ALA A 204 -9.83 14.07 -17.52
C ALA A 204 -9.12 14.79 -16.36
N LEU A 205 -9.61 14.63 -15.11
CA LEU A 205 -8.95 15.15 -13.92
C LEU A 205 -7.56 14.54 -13.74
N GLN A 206 -7.44 13.23 -13.89
CA GLN A 206 -6.16 12.54 -13.79
C GLN A 206 -5.20 12.96 -14.91
N ALA A 207 -5.69 13.16 -16.14
CA ALA A 207 -4.88 13.59 -17.27
C ALA A 207 -4.18 14.94 -17.04
N VAL A 208 -4.73 15.82 -16.20
CA VAL A 208 -4.14 17.13 -15.86
C VAL A 208 -3.49 17.16 -14.46
N SER A 209 -3.52 16.04 -13.73
CA SER A 209 -2.93 15.91 -12.41
C SER A 209 -1.45 15.46 -12.47
N PRO A 210 -0.63 15.73 -11.44
CA PRO A 210 0.74 15.19 -11.38
C PRO A 210 0.76 13.66 -11.40
N PRO A 211 1.75 13.03 -12.03
CA PRO A 211 1.91 11.58 -11.98
C PRO A 211 2.27 11.13 -10.55
N PRO A 212 1.94 9.88 -10.17
CA PRO A 212 2.50 9.27 -8.98
C PRO A 212 4.03 9.15 -9.06
N PHE A 213 4.68 8.80 -7.94
CA PHE A 213 6.12 8.62 -7.93
C PHE A 213 6.55 7.35 -8.70
N PRO A 214 7.71 7.34 -9.37
CA PRO A 214 8.08 6.26 -10.29
C PRO A 214 8.09 4.86 -9.67
N ALA A 215 8.52 4.70 -8.41
CA ALA A 215 8.58 3.40 -7.75
C ALA A 215 7.21 2.76 -7.49
N LEU A 216 6.11 3.51 -7.64
CA LEU A 216 4.76 2.96 -7.62
C LEU A 216 4.41 2.30 -8.97
N LEU A 217 5.00 2.79 -10.07
CA LEU A 217 4.54 2.55 -11.42
C LEU A 217 5.34 1.46 -12.12
N PRO A 218 4.68 0.57 -12.88
CA PRO A 218 5.28 -0.22 -13.95
C PRO A 218 6.30 0.56 -14.79
N ASP A 219 7.51 0.02 -14.95
CA ASP A 219 8.59 0.63 -15.74
C ASP A 219 9.02 2.03 -15.27
N GLY A 220 8.54 2.47 -14.10
CA GLY A 220 8.66 3.85 -13.63
C GLY A 220 7.96 4.88 -14.51
N GLN A 221 7.01 4.47 -15.36
CA GLN A 221 6.35 5.33 -16.34
C GLN A 221 4.86 5.48 -16.04
N ASP A 222 4.39 6.73 -16.04
CA ASP A 222 2.95 7.01 -16.04
C ASP A 222 2.41 6.91 -17.46
N ARG A 223 1.54 5.91 -17.70
CA ARG A 223 1.05 5.57 -19.05
C ARG A 223 -0.31 6.18 -19.39
N ARG A 224 -1.08 6.65 -18.40
CA ARG A 224 -2.46 7.19 -18.51
C ARG A 224 -3.23 6.68 -19.75
N PRO A 225 -3.78 5.44 -19.71
CA PRO A 225 -4.44 4.90 -20.88
C PRO A 225 -5.65 5.74 -21.27
N HIS A 226 -5.85 5.94 -22.57
CA HIS A 226 -7.06 6.55 -23.08
C HIS A 226 -8.17 5.51 -23.14
N VAL A 227 -9.07 5.53 -22.17
CA VAL A 227 -10.18 4.58 -22.05
C VAL A 227 -11.50 5.26 -22.43
N VAL A 228 -12.25 4.64 -23.33
CA VAL A 228 -13.61 5.06 -23.70
C VAL A 228 -14.55 3.89 -23.41
N PRO A 229 -15.34 3.94 -22.33
CA PRO A 229 -16.34 2.91 -22.06
C PRO A 229 -17.41 2.86 -23.16
N ASP A 230 -17.86 1.65 -23.51
CA ASP A 230 -18.99 1.43 -24.43
C ASP A 230 -20.33 1.73 -23.77
N GLN A 231 -20.43 1.51 -22.46
CA GLN A 231 -21.61 1.76 -21.64
C GLN A 231 -21.24 2.57 -20.39
N LEU A 232 -22.03 3.62 -20.14
CA LEU A 232 -21.92 4.49 -18.98
C LEU A 232 -23.12 4.31 -18.05
N VAL A 233 -22.86 3.91 -16.81
CA VAL A 233 -23.88 3.65 -15.79
C VAL A 233 -24.17 4.94 -15.00
N GLN A 234 -25.36 5.52 -15.17
CA GLN A 234 -25.76 6.75 -14.47
C GLN A 234 -26.63 6.50 -13.23
N GLN A 235 -27.39 5.41 -13.24
CA GLN A 235 -28.30 5.01 -12.17
C GLN A 235 -28.14 3.51 -11.91
N PRO A 236 -28.54 2.99 -10.75
CA PRO A 236 -28.55 1.55 -10.49
C PRO A 236 -29.20 0.76 -11.63
N GLU A 237 -28.48 -0.19 -12.19
CA GLU A 237 -28.99 -1.06 -13.26
C GLU A 237 -28.53 -2.51 -13.10
N THR A 238 -29.18 -3.42 -13.84
CA THR A 238 -28.84 -4.85 -13.81
C THR A 238 -28.35 -5.30 -15.18
N LEU A 239 -27.11 -5.77 -15.22
CA LEU A 239 -26.53 -6.48 -16.35
C LEU A 239 -26.70 -7.99 -16.13
N THR A 240 -27.10 -8.73 -17.16
CA THR A 240 -27.17 -10.20 -17.10
C THR A 240 -26.31 -10.78 -18.22
N VAL A 241 -25.37 -11.65 -17.86
CA VAL A 241 -24.45 -12.32 -18.80
C VAL A 241 -24.47 -13.81 -18.47
N GLY A 242 -24.79 -14.68 -19.44
CA GLY A 242 -24.76 -16.13 -19.22
C GLY A 242 -25.57 -16.60 -18.01
N GLY A 243 -26.76 -16.02 -17.81
CA GLY A 243 -27.65 -16.32 -16.68
C GLY A 243 -27.24 -15.73 -15.32
N ARG A 244 -26.06 -15.10 -15.21
CA ARG A 244 -25.58 -14.46 -13.97
C ARG A 244 -25.93 -12.99 -13.94
N ARG A 245 -26.48 -12.52 -12.81
CA ARG A 245 -26.89 -11.12 -12.62
C ARG A 245 -25.80 -10.31 -11.95
N PHE A 246 -25.58 -9.11 -12.46
CA PHE A 246 -24.69 -8.09 -11.92
C PHE A 246 -25.52 -6.84 -11.69
N THR A 247 -25.60 -6.35 -10.46
CA THR A 247 -26.20 -5.05 -10.16
C THR A 247 -25.09 -4.02 -10.08
N LEU A 248 -25.14 -3.05 -10.99
CA LEU A 248 -24.16 -1.97 -11.13
C LEU A 248 -24.69 -0.75 -10.39
N LEU A 249 -23.95 -0.26 -9.39
CA LEU A 249 -24.41 0.76 -8.45
C LEU A 249 -23.41 1.92 -8.45
N PRO A 250 -23.70 3.00 -9.21
CA PRO A 250 -22.90 4.22 -9.19
C PRO A 250 -22.85 4.81 -7.79
N VAL A 251 -21.64 5.12 -7.32
CA VAL A 251 -21.39 5.88 -6.09
C VAL A 251 -20.38 6.97 -6.40
N ALA A 252 -20.53 8.15 -5.80
CA ALA A 252 -19.45 9.13 -5.77
C ALA A 252 -18.62 8.83 -4.54
N GLY A 253 -17.79 7.78 -4.60
CA GLY A 253 -17.14 7.17 -3.43
C GLY A 253 -16.23 8.11 -2.63
N GLY A 254 -15.61 7.55 -1.59
CA GLY A 254 -14.60 8.28 -0.82
C GLY A 254 -13.34 8.59 -1.61
N GLU A 255 -13.04 7.78 -2.61
CA GLU A 255 -11.79 7.78 -3.34
C GLU A 255 -11.93 8.58 -4.66
N THR A 256 -12.72 8.14 -5.63
CA THR A 256 -13.09 8.94 -6.83
C THR A 256 -14.58 9.32 -6.90
N ARG A 257 -14.92 10.22 -7.83
CA ARG A 257 -16.31 10.60 -8.14
C ARG A 257 -17.03 9.57 -9.02
N ASP A 258 -16.28 8.67 -9.65
CA ASP A 258 -16.78 7.70 -10.63
C ASP A 258 -16.85 6.26 -10.11
N GLY A 259 -16.82 6.06 -8.79
CA GLY A 259 -16.93 4.74 -8.19
C GLY A 259 -18.16 3.94 -8.68
N LEU A 260 -17.94 2.65 -8.96
CA LEU A 260 -18.97 1.71 -9.39
C LEU A 260 -18.88 0.44 -8.55
N LEU A 261 -19.87 0.23 -7.67
CA LEU A 261 -19.99 -1.04 -6.96
C LEU A 261 -20.61 -2.07 -7.90
N VAL A 262 -20.10 -3.29 -7.87
CA VAL A 262 -20.63 -4.42 -8.66
C VAL A 262 -21.11 -5.49 -7.70
N GLN A 263 -22.42 -5.71 -7.63
CA GLN A 263 -23.01 -6.75 -6.80
C GLN A 263 -23.36 -7.98 -7.62
N LEU A 264 -22.97 -9.15 -7.12
CA LEU A 264 -23.54 -10.45 -7.51
C LEU A 264 -24.59 -10.84 -6.46
N PRO A 265 -25.87 -10.50 -6.67
CA PRO A 265 -26.89 -10.64 -5.63
C PRO A 265 -27.11 -12.10 -5.23
N ASP A 266 -27.01 -13.03 -6.18
CA ASP A 266 -27.24 -14.46 -5.95
C ASP A 266 -26.11 -15.11 -5.12
N ASP A 267 -24.92 -14.50 -5.11
CA ASP A 267 -23.76 -14.96 -4.35
C ASP A 267 -23.55 -14.20 -3.03
N GLY A 268 -24.27 -13.09 -2.85
CA GLY A 268 -24.04 -12.14 -1.76
C GLY A 268 -22.65 -11.51 -1.80
N VAL A 269 -22.06 -11.34 -2.99
CA VAL A 269 -20.73 -10.75 -3.20
C VAL A 269 -20.88 -9.33 -3.72
N VAL A 270 -20.08 -8.40 -3.20
CA VAL A 270 -19.97 -7.04 -3.72
C VAL A 270 -18.50 -6.71 -3.96
N PHE A 271 -18.17 -6.36 -5.20
CA PHE A 271 -16.91 -5.72 -5.53
C PHE A 271 -17.04 -4.23 -5.21
N VAL A 272 -16.17 -3.73 -4.35
CA VAL A 272 -16.24 -2.35 -3.85
C VAL A 272 -15.20 -1.42 -4.47
N GLY A 273 -14.33 -1.95 -5.35
CA GLY A 273 -13.17 -1.22 -5.86
C GLY A 273 -12.43 -0.57 -4.69
N ASP A 274 -12.23 0.74 -4.81
CA ASP A 274 -11.51 1.56 -3.83
C ASP A 274 -12.44 2.49 -3.05
N MET A 275 -13.75 2.18 -3.01
CA MET A 275 -14.76 2.96 -2.30
C MET A 275 -14.34 3.35 -0.87
N CYS A 276 -13.63 2.45 -0.17
CA CYS A 276 -13.08 2.69 1.16
C CYS A 276 -11.58 2.36 1.18
N MET A 277 -10.78 3.42 1.34
CA MET A 277 -9.32 3.36 1.41
C MET A 277 -8.83 3.96 2.73
N PRO A 278 -7.59 3.66 3.17
CA PRO A 278 -6.94 4.36 4.29
C PRO A 278 -6.77 5.87 4.05
N TYR A 279 -6.99 6.32 2.81
CA TYR A 279 -6.96 7.70 2.38
C TYR A 279 -8.33 8.09 1.82
N LEU A 280 -8.66 9.37 1.92
CA LEU A 280 -9.79 9.95 1.19
C LEU A 280 -9.25 10.50 -0.13
N GLY A 281 -9.51 9.81 -1.25
CA GLY A 281 -8.87 10.03 -2.56
C GLY A 281 -7.38 9.67 -2.61
N ALA A 282 -6.81 9.55 -3.82
CA ALA A 282 -5.38 9.35 -4.04
C ALA A 282 -4.57 10.47 -3.39
N PRO A 283 -3.50 10.15 -2.65
CA PRO A 283 -2.74 11.13 -1.89
C PRO A 283 -1.93 12.12 -2.76
N PHE A 284 -2.02 12.03 -4.09
CA PHE A 284 -1.17 12.76 -5.03
C PHE A 284 -1.88 13.92 -5.74
N PHE A 285 -3.22 13.96 -5.76
CA PHE A 285 -3.99 15.02 -6.42
C PHE A 285 -5.41 15.21 -5.85
N ALA A 286 -6.10 16.26 -6.31
CA ALA A 286 -7.26 16.87 -5.66
C ALA A 286 -8.59 16.17 -5.98
N GLU A 287 -8.75 14.94 -5.49
CA GLU A 287 -10.00 14.15 -5.52
C GLU A 287 -10.47 13.74 -4.10
N GLY A 288 -11.36 12.76 -3.99
CA GLY A 288 -11.93 12.25 -2.74
C GLY A 288 -13.06 13.10 -2.13
N SER A 289 -13.99 12.44 -1.47
CA SER A 289 -15.21 13.06 -0.90
C SER A 289 -15.65 12.40 0.40
N ALA A 290 -15.64 13.14 1.52
CA ALA A 290 -16.04 12.60 2.81
C ALA A 290 -17.54 12.26 2.83
N GLU A 291 -18.37 13.17 2.31
CA GLU A 291 -19.80 12.97 2.15
C GLU A 291 -20.09 11.81 1.19
N GLY A 292 -19.35 11.73 0.08
CA GLY A 292 -19.43 10.63 -0.89
C GLY A 292 -19.12 9.26 -0.28
N LEU A 293 -18.09 9.19 0.57
CA LEU A 293 -17.78 8.00 1.36
C LEU A 293 -18.94 7.60 2.27
N PHE A 294 -19.60 8.54 2.94
CA PHE A 294 -20.71 8.23 3.84
C PHE A 294 -21.88 7.60 3.10
N ASP A 295 -22.22 8.14 1.92
CA ASP A 295 -23.31 7.63 1.08
C ASP A 295 -22.95 6.25 0.51
N ALA A 296 -21.69 6.04 0.13
CA ALA A 296 -21.23 4.76 -0.38
C ALA A 296 -21.20 3.66 0.70
N LEU A 297 -20.71 3.99 1.91
CA LEU A 297 -20.77 3.10 3.07
C LEU A 297 -22.22 2.71 3.40
N GLN A 298 -23.13 3.70 3.41
CA GLN A 298 -24.55 3.44 3.63
C GLN A 298 -25.13 2.52 2.55
N THR A 299 -24.81 2.76 1.28
CA THR A 299 -25.25 1.93 0.15
C THR A 299 -24.83 0.47 0.36
N VAL A 300 -23.55 0.21 0.66
CA VAL A 300 -23.05 -1.16 0.90
C VAL A 300 -23.75 -1.83 2.09
N GLN A 301 -24.04 -1.09 3.17
CA GLN A 301 -24.80 -1.63 4.30
C GLN A 301 -26.21 -2.07 3.90
N GLU A 302 -26.88 -1.29 3.06
CA GLU A 302 -28.24 -1.60 2.57
C GLU A 302 -28.28 -2.85 1.69
N LEU A 303 -27.19 -3.13 0.95
CA LEU A 303 -27.03 -4.36 0.16
C LEU A 303 -26.90 -5.63 1.00
N ARG A 304 -26.49 -5.51 2.28
CA ARG A 304 -26.23 -6.62 3.21
C ARG A 304 -25.36 -7.74 2.59
N PRO A 305 -24.16 -7.42 2.09
CA PRO A 305 -23.29 -8.39 1.46
C PRO A 305 -22.83 -9.45 2.47
N ARG A 306 -22.61 -10.66 1.97
CA ARG A 306 -21.90 -11.73 2.70
C ARG A 306 -20.39 -11.58 2.57
N LEU A 307 -19.92 -11.10 1.42
CA LEU A 307 -18.51 -10.94 1.10
C LEU A 307 -18.28 -9.61 0.36
N LEU A 308 -17.25 -8.89 0.78
CA LEU A 308 -16.70 -7.76 0.04
C LEU A 308 -15.42 -8.22 -0.66
N ILE A 309 -15.26 -7.82 -1.92
CA ILE A 309 -14.01 -7.97 -2.68
C ILE A 309 -13.49 -6.56 -2.93
N HIS A 310 -12.30 -6.27 -2.42
CA HIS A 310 -11.68 -4.94 -2.45
C HIS A 310 -10.64 -4.84 -3.57
N GLY A 311 -10.37 -3.61 -4.03
CA GLY A 311 -9.31 -3.33 -5.00
C GLY A 311 -7.89 -3.46 -4.42
N HIS A 312 -7.67 -3.13 -3.14
CA HIS A 312 -6.33 -3.25 -2.52
C HIS A 312 -6.37 -4.02 -1.20
N PRO A 313 -6.62 -5.35 -1.16
CA PRO A 313 -6.86 -6.06 0.10
C PRO A 313 -5.81 -5.86 1.19
N PRO A 314 -4.48 -5.80 0.91
CA PRO A 314 -3.47 -5.52 1.95
C PRO A 314 -3.65 -4.16 2.66
N LEU A 315 -4.37 -3.21 2.05
CA LEU A 315 -4.76 -1.93 2.63
C LEU A 315 -6.19 -1.92 3.19
N THR A 316 -7.07 -2.75 2.63
CA THR A 316 -8.52 -2.55 2.72
C THR A 316 -9.29 -3.71 3.33
N GLU A 317 -8.66 -4.87 3.57
CA GLU A 317 -9.32 -6.05 4.15
C GLU A 317 -9.89 -5.80 5.56
N ASN A 318 -9.42 -4.75 6.24
CA ASN A 318 -9.94 -4.32 7.54
C ASN A 318 -11.29 -3.59 7.45
N PHE A 319 -11.72 -3.15 6.25
CA PHE A 319 -13.02 -2.51 6.01
C PHE A 319 -14.12 -3.56 5.80
N THR A 320 -14.35 -4.40 6.81
CA THR A 320 -15.29 -5.53 6.73
C THR A 320 -16.75 -5.08 6.82
N VAL A 321 -17.67 -5.96 6.39
CA VAL A 321 -19.13 -5.76 6.54
C VAL A 321 -19.52 -5.46 8.00
N GLU A 322 -18.87 -6.12 8.96
CA GLU A 322 -19.11 -5.92 10.40
C GLU A 322 -18.64 -4.54 10.87
N ALA A 323 -17.57 -4.01 10.28
CA ALA A 323 -16.99 -2.73 10.65
C ALA A 323 -17.81 -1.53 10.15
N LEU A 324 -18.50 -1.64 9.01
CA LEU A 324 -19.12 -0.50 8.31
C LEU A 324 -20.06 0.35 9.19
N PRO A 325 -20.96 -0.21 10.03
CA PRO A 325 -21.85 0.61 10.86
C PRO A 325 -21.11 1.50 11.86
N GLY A 326 -20.12 0.92 12.55
CA GLY A 326 -19.30 1.67 13.50
C GLY A 326 -18.40 2.68 12.81
N LEU A 327 -17.83 2.29 11.66
CA LEU A 327 -16.94 3.14 10.88
C LEU A 327 -17.67 4.37 10.32
N LEU A 328 -18.84 4.19 9.72
CA LEU A 328 -19.66 5.30 9.20
C LEU A 328 -20.00 6.30 10.31
N ALA A 329 -20.43 5.82 11.47
CA ALA A 329 -20.76 6.68 12.60
C ALA A 329 -19.51 7.42 13.13
N ALA A 330 -18.38 6.71 13.25
CA ALA A 330 -17.12 7.29 13.73
C ALA A 330 -16.53 8.33 12.77
N LEU A 331 -16.62 8.11 11.45
CA LEU A 331 -16.13 9.07 10.46
C LEU A 331 -17.02 10.31 10.35
N ARG A 332 -18.35 10.17 10.50
CA ARG A 332 -19.26 11.34 10.59
C ARG A 332 -18.96 12.21 11.80
N ASP A 333 -18.68 11.58 12.94
CA ASP A 333 -18.26 12.28 14.17
C ASP A 333 -16.90 12.98 13.98
N LEU A 334 -15.90 12.27 13.46
CA LEU A 334 -14.58 12.85 13.14
C LEU A 334 -14.71 14.03 12.16
N HIS A 335 -15.54 13.91 11.14
CA HIS A 335 -15.79 14.96 10.16
C HIS A 335 -16.36 16.23 10.80
N ALA A 336 -17.30 16.10 11.74
CA ALA A 336 -17.82 17.23 12.49
C ALA A 336 -16.74 17.90 13.36
N VAL A 337 -15.93 17.10 14.06
CA VAL A 337 -14.82 17.62 14.89
C VAL A 337 -13.79 18.38 14.05
N VAL A 338 -13.37 17.81 12.91
CA VAL A 338 -12.44 18.46 11.99
C VAL A 338 -13.04 19.77 11.44
N ALA A 339 -14.32 19.78 11.09
CA ALA A 339 -15.01 20.98 10.63
C ALA A 339 -15.01 22.10 11.69
N ASP A 340 -15.33 21.77 12.94
CA ASP A 340 -15.34 22.72 14.06
C ASP A 340 -13.95 23.29 14.33
N ASP A 341 -12.91 22.46 14.25
CA ASP A 341 -11.53 22.91 14.47
C ASP A 341 -11.02 23.81 13.34
N ILE A 342 -11.42 23.55 12.10
CA ILE A 342 -11.14 24.44 10.96
C ILE A 342 -11.83 25.79 11.15
N VAL A 343 -13.09 25.81 11.58
CA VAL A 343 -13.82 27.06 11.90
C VAL A 343 -13.13 27.83 13.02
N ALA A 344 -12.52 27.12 13.99
CA ALA A 344 -11.73 27.71 15.07
C ALA A 344 -10.32 28.17 14.64
N GLY A 345 -9.93 27.97 13.37
CA GLY A 345 -8.64 28.38 12.83
C GLY A 345 -7.46 27.54 13.31
N ARG A 346 -7.69 26.30 13.75
CA ARG A 346 -6.60 25.39 14.14
C ARG A 346 -5.80 24.93 12.93
N SER A 347 -4.50 24.74 13.13
CA SER A 347 -3.63 24.16 12.10
C SER A 347 -3.94 22.66 11.91
N LEU A 348 -3.58 22.09 10.75
CA LEU A 348 -3.72 20.66 10.49
C LEU A 348 -3.04 19.80 11.57
N THR A 349 -1.85 20.21 12.02
CA THR A 349 -1.11 19.51 13.08
C THR A 349 -1.88 19.55 14.40
N ASP A 350 -2.45 20.70 14.77
CA ASP A 350 -3.27 20.78 15.98
C ASP A 350 -4.48 19.85 15.92
N VAL A 351 -5.11 19.69 14.75
CA VAL A 351 -6.26 18.77 14.57
C VAL A 351 -5.84 17.31 14.68
N LEU A 352 -4.72 16.94 14.06
CA LEU A 352 -4.18 15.58 14.13
C LEU A 352 -3.82 15.20 15.57
N ASP A 353 -3.12 16.09 16.29
CA ASP A 353 -2.63 15.92 17.67
C ASP A 353 -3.75 15.78 18.72
N ARG A 354 -5.01 16.07 18.36
CA ARG A 354 -6.16 15.83 19.23
C ARG A 354 -6.39 14.35 19.53
N ASP A 355 -5.87 13.46 18.67
CA ASP A 355 -6.09 12.01 18.76
C ASP A 355 -7.56 11.64 19.01
N HIS A 356 -8.46 12.38 18.35
CA HIS A 356 -9.90 12.22 18.52
C HIS A 356 -10.32 10.77 18.28
N LEU A 357 -11.04 10.20 19.24
CA LEU A 357 -11.44 8.79 19.24
C LEU A 357 -12.95 8.71 19.62
N PRO A 358 -13.83 8.55 18.63
CA PRO A 358 -15.29 8.60 18.81
C PRO A 358 -15.80 7.58 19.83
N GLU A 359 -16.72 8.00 20.71
CA GLU A 359 -17.30 7.11 21.74
C GLU A 359 -18.04 5.91 21.15
N VAL A 360 -18.63 6.07 19.95
CA VAL A 360 -19.33 5.01 19.21
C VAL A 360 -18.46 3.76 18.99
N LEU A 361 -17.14 3.91 18.87
CA LEU A 361 -16.22 2.79 18.68
C LEU A 361 -16.26 1.77 19.82
N ARG A 362 -16.63 2.18 21.04
CA ARG A 362 -16.75 1.24 22.19
C ARG A 362 -17.82 0.16 21.95
N GLY A 363 -18.86 0.49 21.18
CA GLY A 363 -19.92 -0.46 20.80
C GLY A 363 -19.64 -1.22 19.50
N HIS A 364 -18.55 -0.88 18.79
CA HIS A 364 -18.23 -1.41 17.46
C HIS A 364 -16.73 -1.78 17.36
N PRO A 365 -16.30 -2.86 18.03
CA PRO A 365 -14.88 -3.24 18.05
C PRO A 365 -14.29 -3.51 16.66
N ALA A 366 -15.07 -4.09 15.74
CA ALA A 366 -14.66 -4.32 14.36
C ALA A 366 -14.33 -3.02 13.59
N ALA A 367 -14.86 -1.87 14.02
CA ALA A 367 -14.62 -0.58 13.39
C ALA A 367 -13.35 0.12 13.90
N ILE A 368 -12.73 -0.35 14.99
CA ILE A 368 -11.59 0.33 15.63
C ILE A 368 -10.40 0.39 14.69
N LEU A 369 -9.96 -0.76 14.17
CA LEU A 369 -8.80 -0.82 13.28
C LEU A 369 -8.99 -0.01 11.99
N PRO A 370 -10.08 -0.18 11.21
CA PRO A 370 -10.28 0.63 10.01
C PRO A 370 -10.40 2.13 10.31
N TYR A 371 -11.00 2.52 11.44
CA TYR A 371 -11.01 3.92 11.87
C TYR A 371 -9.60 4.46 12.12
N LEU A 372 -8.78 3.75 12.90
CA LEU A 372 -7.42 4.17 13.23
C LEU A 372 -6.55 4.29 11.98
N VAL A 373 -6.68 3.33 11.06
CA VAL A 373 -5.95 3.32 9.79
C VAL A 373 -6.34 4.51 8.90
N MET A 374 -7.62 4.87 8.87
CA MET A 374 -8.13 5.93 7.98
C MET A 374 -8.04 7.35 8.58
N ARG A 375 -8.03 7.48 9.92
CA ARG A 375 -8.18 8.75 10.64
C ARG A 375 -7.27 9.86 10.13
N GLU A 376 -5.97 9.59 10.02
CA GLU A 376 -4.98 10.61 9.63
C GLU A 376 -5.22 11.10 8.19
N GLY A 377 -5.37 10.18 7.24
CA GLY A 377 -5.61 10.51 5.83
C GLY A 377 -6.93 11.24 5.63
N PHE A 378 -7.96 10.86 6.40
CA PHE A 378 -9.26 11.53 6.39
C PHE A 378 -9.16 12.98 6.90
N VAL A 379 -8.52 13.20 8.05
CA VAL A 379 -8.31 14.55 8.61
C VAL A 379 -7.50 15.42 7.65
N GLN A 380 -6.41 14.88 7.09
CA GLN A 380 -5.56 15.58 6.13
C GLN A 380 -6.35 16.05 4.91
N ARG A 381 -7.12 15.16 4.27
CA ARG A 381 -7.91 15.51 3.09
C ARG A 381 -9.00 16.54 3.40
N VAL A 382 -9.80 16.30 4.45
CA VAL A 382 -10.91 17.20 4.81
C VAL A 382 -10.39 18.59 5.13
N HIS A 383 -9.26 18.68 5.83
CA HIS A 383 -8.61 19.95 6.12
C HIS A 383 -8.10 20.62 4.84
N ASP A 384 -7.33 19.92 4.00
CA ASP A 384 -6.78 20.46 2.75
C ASP A 384 -7.87 21.03 1.83
N GLN A 385 -8.98 20.28 1.66
CA GLN A 385 -10.10 20.70 0.82
C GLN A 385 -10.87 21.92 1.37
N ARG A 386 -10.73 22.26 2.65
CA ARG A 386 -11.51 23.31 3.32
C ARG A 386 -10.71 24.55 3.71
N THR A 387 -9.40 24.46 3.93
CA THR A 387 -8.61 25.58 4.45
C THR A 387 -8.03 26.52 3.40
N GLY A 388 -8.10 26.15 2.12
CA GLY A 388 -7.47 26.93 1.05
C GLY A 388 -5.95 27.04 1.21
N TYR A 389 -5.31 27.86 0.37
CA TYR A 389 -3.85 27.98 0.33
C TYR A 389 -3.27 29.05 1.28
N TRP A 390 -4.09 29.91 1.89
CA TRP A 390 -3.65 30.90 2.90
C TRP A 390 -4.27 30.57 4.25
N LYS A 391 -3.42 30.39 5.26
CA LYS A 391 -3.83 30.02 6.61
C LYS A 391 -3.69 31.19 7.59
N ALA A 392 -4.49 31.16 8.66
CA ALA A 392 -4.55 32.23 9.66
C ALA A 392 -3.26 32.39 10.47
N ASP A 393 -2.43 31.34 10.55
CA ASP A 393 -1.10 31.35 11.19
C ASP A 393 0.01 31.88 10.26
N GLY A 394 -0.32 32.27 9.03
CA GLY A 394 0.60 32.78 8.02
C GLY A 394 1.16 31.71 7.07
N ASP A 395 0.85 30.43 7.28
CA ASP A 395 1.28 29.36 6.37
C ASP A 395 0.64 29.54 4.98
N GLY A 396 1.46 29.29 3.95
CA GLY A 396 1.08 29.46 2.54
C GLY A 396 0.92 30.90 2.03
N VAL A 397 1.03 31.94 2.88
CA VAL A 397 0.93 33.36 2.45
C VAL A 397 2.05 33.71 1.47
N ASP A 398 3.29 33.43 1.88
CA ASP A 398 4.48 33.55 1.04
C ASP A 398 5.06 32.15 0.79
N PRO A 399 5.02 31.64 -0.46
CA PRO A 399 5.58 30.32 -0.76
C PRO A 399 7.11 30.37 -0.69
N VAL A 400 7.70 29.71 0.32
CA VAL A 400 9.16 29.58 0.46
C VAL A 400 9.64 28.34 -0.30
N GLY A 401 10.47 28.55 -1.33
CA GLY A 401 11.02 27.46 -2.13
C GLY A 401 12.05 26.62 -1.36
N ARG A 402 12.16 25.33 -1.70
CA ARG A 402 13.11 24.40 -1.06
C ARG A 402 14.56 24.90 -1.08
N ALA A 403 15.01 25.50 -2.20
CA ALA A 403 16.35 26.06 -2.33
C ALA A 403 16.55 27.32 -1.47
N GLN A 404 15.54 28.19 -1.35
CA GLN A 404 15.60 29.37 -0.48
C GLN A 404 15.67 28.97 1.00
N TRP A 405 14.88 27.97 1.39
CA TRP A 405 14.93 27.43 2.75
C TRP A 405 16.28 26.76 3.05
N ALA A 406 16.81 25.97 2.10
CA ALA A 406 18.14 25.36 2.23
C ALA A 406 19.25 26.41 2.39
N ALA A 407 19.21 27.48 1.61
CA ALA A 407 20.16 28.60 1.74
C ALA A 407 20.07 29.29 3.11
N ALA A 408 18.85 29.47 3.64
CA ALA A 408 18.65 30.05 4.98
C ALA A 408 19.23 29.15 6.09
N LEU A 409 19.03 27.82 6.00
CA LEU A 409 19.65 26.88 6.93
C LEU A 409 21.17 26.85 6.80
N ASP A 410 21.71 27.01 5.59
CA ASP A 410 23.15 27.02 5.36
C ASP A 410 23.83 28.25 5.98
N LEU A 411 23.14 29.40 5.95
CA LEU A 411 23.57 30.59 6.70
C LEU A 411 23.66 30.31 8.21
N LEU A 412 22.68 29.59 8.78
CA LEU A 412 22.71 29.20 10.20
C LEU A 412 23.83 28.20 10.51
N ALA A 413 24.13 27.28 9.58
CA ALA A 413 25.23 26.33 9.68
C ALA A 413 26.62 27.00 9.55
N GLY A 414 26.66 28.25 9.05
CA GLY A 414 27.89 28.97 8.73
C GLY A 414 28.56 28.45 7.46
N GLY A 415 27.80 27.90 6.52
CA GLY A 415 28.31 27.32 5.26
C GLY A 415 29.04 25.98 5.43
N ARG A 416 28.80 25.26 6.54
CA ARG A 416 29.52 24.03 6.89
C ARG A 416 28.64 22.80 6.75
N ALA A 417 28.97 21.94 5.78
CA ALA A 417 28.29 20.66 5.57
C ALA A 417 28.31 19.76 6.82
N GLU A 418 29.37 19.82 7.63
CA GLU A 418 29.52 18.99 8.83
C GLU A 418 28.49 19.33 9.91
N ALA A 419 28.01 20.58 9.95
CA ALA A 419 26.95 20.97 10.89
C ALA A 419 25.61 20.28 10.55
N PHE A 420 25.30 20.18 9.25
CA PHE A 420 24.13 19.43 8.78
C PHE A 420 24.28 17.93 9.02
N ALA A 421 25.46 17.37 8.77
CA ALA A 421 25.72 15.96 9.01
C ALA A 421 25.53 15.61 10.50
N ALA A 422 26.10 16.42 11.41
CA ALA A 422 25.94 16.23 12.84
C ALA A 422 24.46 16.31 13.28
N ALA A 423 23.71 17.28 12.76
CA ALA A 423 22.28 17.40 13.06
C ALA A 423 21.47 16.22 12.50
N GLY A 424 21.76 15.77 11.28
CA GLY A 424 21.11 14.62 10.66
C GLY A 424 21.37 13.31 11.42
N GLU A 425 22.60 13.09 11.89
CA GLU A 425 22.96 11.93 12.72
C GLU A 425 22.24 11.92 14.07
N GLU A 426 22.19 13.07 14.73
CA GLU A 426 21.48 13.21 16.00
C GLU A 426 19.98 12.93 15.83
N LEU A 427 19.35 13.49 14.80
CA LEU A 427 17.94 13.26 14.48
C LEU A 427 17.68 11.78 14.12
N LEU A 428 18.56 11.15 13.35
CA LEU A 428 18.46 9.74 13.04
C LEU A 428 18.56 8.88 14.32
N THR A 429 19.51 9.20 15.20
CA THR A 429 19.71 8.52 16.51
C THR A 429 18.50 8.67 17.42
N ARG A 430 17.82 9.83 17.37
CA ARG A 430 16.56 10.10 18.09
C ARG A 430 15.33 9.40 17.49
N GLY A 431 15.48 8.67 16.38
CA GLY A 431 14.35 8.00 15.71
C GLY A 431 13.48 8.95 14.89
N GLU A 432 14.04 10.07 14.43
CA GLU A 432 13.37 11.10 13.63
C GLU A 432 13.88 11.15 12.18
N PRO A 433 13.90 10.01 11.44
CA PRO A 433 14.56 9.95 10.13
C PRO A 433 13.88 10.82 9.07
N ALA A 434 12.58 11.10 9.17
CA ALA A 434 11.90 12.00 8.23
C ALA A 434 12.39 13.46 8.37
N VAL A 435 12.63 13.91 9.62
CA VAL A 435 13.19 15.23 9.91
C VAL A 435 14.65 15.27 9.50
N ALA A 436 15.42 14.21 9.84
CA ALA A 436 16.80 14.05 9.41
C ALA A 436 16.93 14.14 7.88
N LEU A 437 16.04 13.47 7.14
CA LEU A 437 16.02 13.52 5.70
C LEU A 437 15.85 14.96 5.23
N ARG A 438 14.83 15.69 5.72
CA ARG A 438 14.58 17.09 5.32
C ARG A 438 15.80 17.99 5.52
N ILE A 439 16.55 17.80 6.62
CA ILE A 439 17.78 18.56 6.90
C ILE A 439 18.88 18.21 5.90
N VAL A 440 19.17 16.91 5.71
CA VAL A 440 20.25 16.44 4.84
C VAL A 440 19.95 16.70 3.36
N ASP A 441 18.71 16.53 2.94
CA ASP A 441 18.23 16.84 1.58
C ASP A 441 18.28 18.34 1.27
N GLY A 442 18.15 19.20 2.28
CA GLY A 442 18.39 20.64 2.17
C GLY A 442 19.88 20.94 2.06
N ALA A 443 20.69 20.32 2.91
CA ALA A 443 22.14 20.49 2.91
C ALA A 443 22.77 20.14 1.57
N LEU A 444 22.33 19.03 0.93
CA LEU A 444 22.81 18.59 -0.37
C LEU A 444 22.44 19.53 -1.54
N LEU A 445 21.48 20.45 -1.35
CA LEU A 445 21.25 21.51 -2.34
C LEU A 445 22.36 22.58 -2.29
N SER A 446 22.87 22.88 -1.10
CA SER A 446 23.96 23.84 -0.90
C SER A 446 25.35 23.19 -1.07
N HIS A 447 25.47 21.91 -0.73
CA HIS A 447 26.71 21.12 -0.71
C HIS A 447 26.59 19.84 -1.56
N PRO A 448 26.33 19.94 -2.88
CA PRO A 448 25.94 18.79 -3.71
C PRO A 448 27.03 17.72 -3.91
N ALA A 449 28.29 18.06 -3.65
CA ALA A 449 29.43 17.14 -3.79
C ALA A 449 29.88 16.51 -2.46
N ASP A 450 29.20 16.80 -1.35
CA ASP A 450 29.59 16.31 -0.04
C ASP A 450 29.24 14.82 0.13
N THR A 451 30.28 13.99 0.20
CA THR A 451 30.15 12.53 0.28
C THR A 451 29.57 12.07 1.63
N PRO A 452 30.02 12.58 2.80
CA PRO A 452 29.42 12.23 4.08
C PRO A 452 27.90 12.49 4.16
N LEU A 453 27.43 13.63 3.64
CA LEU A 453 25.99 13.93 3.58
C LEU A 453 25.24 12.96 2.67
N ALA A 454 25.79 12.59 1.52
CA ALA A 454 25.19 11.61 0.63
C ALA A 454 25.09 10.21 1.28
N GLU A 455 26.13 9.77 2.00
CA GLU A 455 26.12 8.51 2.74
C GLU A 455 25.11 8.52 3.90
N LEU A 456 25.04 9.62 4.65
CA LEU A 456 24.04 9.82 5.70
C LEU A 456 22.62 9.80 5.12
N ARG A 457 22.38 10.46 3.98
CA ARG A 457 21.09 10.41 3.26
C ARG A 457 20.68 8.98 2.95
N GLY A 458 21.60 8.16 2.45
CA GLY A 458 21.35 6.73 2.17
C GLY A 458 20.88 5.96 3.41
N ARG A 459 21.58 6.11 4.54
CA ARG A 459 21.18 5.48 5.81
C ARG A 459 19.83 5.96 6.33
N ILE A 460 19.54 7.25 6.22
CA ILE A 460 18.26 7.83 6.61
C ILE A 460 17.12 7.23 5.77
N LEU A 461 17.32 7.09 4.45
CA LEU A 461 16.32 6.50 3.57
C LEU A 461 16.10 5.01 3.88
N HIS A 462 17.16 4.25 4.18
CA HIS A 462 17.02 2.86 4.63
C HIS A 462 16.19 2.77 5.92
N ALA A 463 16.44 3.64 6.89
CA ALA A 463 15.64 3.69 8.12
C ALA A 463 14.15 4.04 7.86
N LEU A 464 13.87 4.88 6.86
CA LEU A 464 12.50 5.20 6.45
C LEU A 464 11.81 4.03 5.74
N VAL A 465 12.53 3.30 4.90
CA VAL A 465 12.04 2.04 4.28
C VAL A 465 11.69 1.04 5.37
N GLU A 466 12.59 0.78 6.31
CA GLU A 466 12.35 -0.13 7.43
C GLU A 466 11.18 0.32 8.32
N ARG A 467 11.02 1.63 8.55
CA ARG A 467 9.91 2.17 9.35
C ARG A 467 8.54 1.92 8.72
N HIS A 468 8.44 1.95 7.40
CA HIS A 468 7.17 1.92 6.68
C HIS A 468 6.80 0.56 6.08
N GLN A 469 7.66 -0.45 6.27
CA GLN A 469 7.56 -1.77 5.63
C GLN A 469 6.31 -2.60 5.96
N LEU A 470 5.52 -2.28 7.00
CA LEU A 470 4.35 -3.10 7.40
C LEU A 470 2.99 -2.43 7.20
N PHE A 471 2.91 -1.10 7.32
CA PHE A 471 1.62 -0.40 7.44
C PHE A 471 1.46 0.75 6.45
N SER A 472 2.47 1.02 5.63
CA SER A 472 2.42 2.11 4.66
C SER A 472 3.16 1.75 3.38
N PRO A 473 2.55 0.93 2.51
CA PRO A 473 3.19 0.45 1.29
C PRO A 473 3.59 1.59 0.35
N PHE A 474 2.80 2.67 0.28
CA PHE A 474 3.14 3.84 -0.52
C PHE A 474 4.36 4.59 0.01
N ARG A 475 4.48 4.81 1.33
CA ARG A 475 5.68 5.43 1.91
C ARG A 475 6.89 4.51 1.76
N PHE A 476 6.71 3.20 1.92
CA PHE A 476 7.75 2.21 1.67
C PHE A 476 8.30 2.31 0.25
N ALA A 477 7.43 2.26 -0.76
CA ALA A 477 7.82 2.38 -2.17
C ALA A 477 8.44 3.74 -2.49
N TYR A 478 7.90 4.84 -1.93
CA TYR A 478 8.44 6.18 -2.11
C TYR A 478 9.89 6.28 -1.63
N TYR A 479 10.17 5.84 -0.39
CA TYR A 479 11.53 5.90 0.15
C TYR A 479 12.46 4.87 -0.49
N ALA A 480 11.97 3.70 -0.88
CA ALA A 480 12.74 2.73 -1.65
C ALA A 480 13.17 3.31 -3.00
N GLY A 481 12.26 3.99 -3.69
CA GLY A 481 12.55 4.72 -4.94
C GLY A 481 13.60 5.82 -4.76
N LEU A 482 13.46 6.66 -3.71
CA LEU A 482 14.45 7.70 -3.40
C LEU A 482 15.84 7.16 -3.04
N ALA A 483 15.90 5.93 -2.54
CA ALA A 483 17.13 5.20 -2.21
C ALA A 483 17.70 4.41 -3.41
N GLY A 484 16.96 4.32 -4.54
CA GLY A 484 17.34 3.49 -5.67
C GLY A 484 17.32 1.99 -5.36
N LEU A 485 16.46 1.57 -4.42
CA LEU A 485 16.37 0.19 -3.99
C LEU A 485 15.45 -0.62 -4.91
N THR A 486 15.86 -1.86 -5.18
CA THR A 486 14.99 -2.93 -5.66
C THR A 486 14.79 -3.91 -4.51
N VAL A 487 13.53 -4.30 -4.30
CA VAL A 487 13.11 -5.28 -3.29
C VAL A 487 12.31 -6.35 -4.03
N SER A 488 12.87 -7.54 -4.19
CA SER A 488 12.17 -8.70 -4.76
C SER A 488 11.18 -9.28 -3.74
N PRO A 489 10.18 -10.06 -4.19
CA PRO A 489 9.33 -10.81 -3.29
C PRO A 489 10.13 -11.69 -2.32
N ALA A 490 9.60 -11.87 -1.12
CA ALA A 490 10.22 -12.70 -0.09
C ALA A 490 10.10 -14.19 -0.45
N GLY A 491 11.23 -14.87 -0.66
CA GLY A 491 11.30 -16.32 -0.89
C GLY A 491 11.96 -16.71 -2.21
#